data_AF-A0A8S2UGM9-F1
#
_entry.id   AF-A0A8S2UGM9-F1
#
_cell.length_a   1.000
_cell.length_b   1.000
_cell.length_c   1.000
_cell.angle_alpha   90.00
_cell.angle_beta   90.00
_cell.angle_gamma   90.00
#
_symmetry.space_group_name_H-M   'P 1'
#
loop_
_entity.id
_entity.type
_entity.pdbx_description
1 polymer ?
#
loop_
_entity_poly.entity_id
_entity_poly.type
_entity_poly.pdbx_seq_one_letter_code
_entity_poly.pdbx_strand_id
1 'polypeptide(L)'
;IKRCTLKNFHKMYINSWEEFAKQAERLYLNDPMRCRLCIKYRNELLILRLTDDRTCLQYKTKYAQDIKKAEKFMSQLMRHMASKEL
;
A
#
# COMPACT_ATOMS: atom_id res chain seq x y z
N ILE A 1 9.63 19.32 2.48
CA ILE A 1 8.82 18.08 2.38
C ILE A 1 9.40 17.24 1.25
N LYS A 2 10.26 16.25 1.57
CA LYS A 2 10.91 15.42 0.55
C LYS A 2 9.82 14.70 -0.24
N ARG A 3 9.64 15.06 -1.51
CA ARG A 3 8.88 14.23 -2.46
C ARG A 3 9.45 12.82 -2.30
N CYS A 4 8.61 11.82 -2.12
CA CYS A 4 9.00 10.42 -2.24
C CYS A 4 9.40 10.19 -3.72
N THR A 5 10.56 10.73 -4.12
CA THR A 5 11.22 10.50 -5.39
C THR A 5 11.82 9.13 -5.28
N LEU A 6 10.98 8.15 -5.59
CA LEU A 6 11.33 6.76 -5.75
C LEU A 6 12.22 6.64 -6.98
N LYS A 7 13.50 6.97 -6.81
CA LYS A 7 14.54 6.75 -7.80
C LYS A 7 14.84 5.23 -7.76
N ASN A 8 14.42 4.52 -8.80
CA ASN A 8 14.79 3.13 -9.13
C ASN A 8 14.12 1.98 -8.35
N PHE A 9 12.78 1.90 -8.32
CA PHE A 9 12.06 0.71 -7.84
C PHE A 9 11.21 0.10 -8.95
N HIS A 10 11.13 -1.24 -9.03
CA HIS A 10 10.24 -1.91 -9.97
C HIS A 10 8.79 -1.61 -9.56
N LYS A 11 8.08 -0.86 -10.40
CA LYS A 11 6.77 -0.31 -10.07
C LYS A 11 5.67 -1.08 -10.79
N MET A 12 4.89 -1.82 -10.02
CA MET A 12 3.80 -2.65 -10.53
C MET A 12 2.45 -1.97 -10.25
N TYR A 13 1.68 -1.74 -11.30
CA TYR A 13 0.33 -1.21 -11.20
C TYR A 13 -0.67 -2.36 -11.20
N ILE A 14 -1.54 -2.39 -10.20
CA ILE A 14 -2.58 -3.40 -10.07
C ILE A 14 -3.94 -2.70 -10.15
N ASN A 15 -4.81 -3.18 -11.04
CA ASN A 15 -6.12 -2.57 -11.29
C ASN A 15 -7.26 -3.17 -10.46
N SER A 16 -7.09 -4.39 -9.92
CA SER A 16 -8.03 -5.01 -8.99
C SER A 16 -7.62 -4.71 -7.55
N TRP A 17 -8.59 -4.30 -6.74
CA TRP A 17 -8.39 -4.11 -5.31
C TRP A 17 -7.98 -5.41 -4.63
N GLU A 18 -8.63 -6.51 -4.97
CA GLU A 18 -8.44 -7.83 -4.37
C GLU A 18 -7.01 -8.33 -4.60
N GLU A 19 -6.52 -8.21 -5.83
CA GLU A 19 -5.16 -8.60 -6.17
C GLU A 19 -4.13 -7.68 -5.50
N PHE A 20 -4.42 -6.37 -5.44
CA PHE A 20 -3.54 -5.42 -4.76
C PHE A 20 -3.42 -5.74 -3.27
N ALA A 21 -4.54 -5.93 -2.57
CA ALA A 21 -4.55 -6.19 -1.13
C ALA A 21 -3.81 -7.50 -0.80
N LYS A 22 -4.04 -8.55 -1.60
CA LYS A 22 -3.38 -9.86 -1.44
C LYS A 22 -1.87 -9.78 -1.64
N GLN A 23 -1.41 -9.13 -2.71
CA GLN A 23 0.03 -8.98 -2.95
C GLN A 23 0.69 -8.04 -1.93
N ALA A 24 -0.02 -6.99 -1.51
CA ALA A 24 0.47 -6.05 -0.52
C ALA A 24 0.64 -6.71 0.86
N GLU A 25 -0.34 -7.51 1.29
CA GLU A 25 -0.23 -8.27 2.54
C GLU A 25 0.94 -9.27 2.50
N ARG A 26 1.10 -10.00 1.40
CA ARG A 26 2.25 -10.91 1.21
C ARG A 26 3.59 -10.18 1.26
N LEU A 27 3.67 -9.01 0.63
CA LEU A 27 4.88 -8.20 0.66
C LEU A 27 5.20 -7.74 2.10
N TYR A 28 4.18 -7.32 2.84
CA TYR A 28 4.31 -6.92 4.25
C TYR A 28 4.76 -8.08 5.15
N LEU A 29 4.16 -9.26 5.01
CA LEU A 29 4.52 -10.43 5.82
C LEU A 29 5.95 -10.93 5.54
N ASN A 30 6.49 -10.68 4.35
CA ASN A 30 7.84 -11.10 3.98
C ASN A 30 8.94 -10.27 4.68
N ASP A 31 8.79 -8.94 4.75
CA ASP A 31 9.70 -8.05 5.49
C ASP A 31 8.93 -6.84 6.04
N PRO A 32 8.32 -6.98 7.24
CA PRO A 32 7.51 -5.93 7.86
C PRO A 32 8.31 -4.67 8.19
N MET A 33 9.60 -4.82 8.53
CA MET A 33 10.46 -3.73 8.96
C MET A 33 10.91 -2.82 7.81
N ARG A 34 10.98 -3.37 6.59
CA ARG A 34 11.28 -2.59 5.38
C ARG A 34 10.04 -2.10 4.63
N CYS A 35 8.87 -2.65 4.94
CA CYS A 35 7.64 -2.29 4.27
C CYS A 35 7.09 -0.92 4.71
N ARG A 36 6.67 -0.11 3.74
CA ARG A 36 6.03 1.20 3.97
C ARG A 36 4.78 1.37 3.12
N LEU A 37 3.65 1.60 3.80
CA LEU A 37 2.40 1.98 3.16
C LEU A 37 2.32 3.50 2.99
N CYS A 38 2.01 3.96 1.80
CA CYS A 38 1.79 5.36 1.45
C CYS A 38 0.41 5.52 0.82
N ILE A 39 -0.43 6.35 1.43
CA ILE A 39 -1.73 6.73 0.88
C ILE A 39 -1.64 8.19 0.41
N LYS A 40 -2.08 8.45 -0.82
CA LYS A 40 -2.17 9.79 -1.38
C LYS A 40 -3.56 9.99 -1.97
N TYR A 41 -4.27 10.98 -1.46
CA TYR A 41 -5.56 11.41 -1.99
C TYR A 41 -5.40 12.77 -2.68
N ARG A 42 -5.84 12.89 -3.93
CA ARG A 42 -5.79 14.14 -4.70
C ARG A 42 -6.96 14.21 -5.66
N ASN A 43 -7.80 15.24 -5.56
CA ASN A 43 -8.90 15.52 -6.50
C ASN A 43 -9.69 14.24 -6.85
N GLU A 44 -10.26 13.59 -5.82
CA GLU A 44 -11.05 12.34 -5.95
C GLU A 44 -10.28 11.10 -6.43
N LEU A 45 -8.97 11.22 -6.68
CA LEU A 45 -8.10 10.10 -6.99
C LEU A 45 -7.41 9.62 -5.72
N LEU A 46 -7.73 8.40 -5.32
CA LEU A 46 -7.05 7.66 -4.28
C LEU A 46 -5.90 6.86 -4.89
N ILE A 47 -4.72 6.98 -4.30
CA ILE A 47 -3.51 6.26 -4.68
C ILE A 47 -2.97 5.56 -3.44
N LEU A 48 -2.93 4.23 -3.45
CA LEU A 48 -2.24 3.42 -2.44
C LEU A 48 -0.94 2.89 -3.01
N ARG A 49 0.11 2.90 -2.20
CA ARG A 49 1.41 2.33 -2.55
C ARG A 49 1.97 1.57 -1.36
N LEU A 50 2.40 0.33 -1.58
CA LEU A 50 3.21 -0.42 -0.62
C LEU A 50 4.58 -0.70 -1.25
N THR A 51 5.65 -0.53 -0.49
CA THR A 51 7.00 -0.76 -0.99
C THR A 51 7.93 -1.27 0.11
N ASP A 52 8.86 -2.14 -0.28
CA ASP A 52 9.92 -2.75 0.55
C ASP A 52 11.33 -2.24 0.15
N ASP A 53 11.41 -1.07 -0.50
CA ASP A 53 12.65 -0.57 -1.12
C ASP A 53 13.21 -1.43 -2.28
N ARG A 54 12.43 -2.33 -2.87
CA ARG A 54 12.81 -3.04 -4.10
C ARG A 54 11.67 -3.04 -5.11
N THR A 55 10.51 -3.46 -4.62
CA THR A 55 9.24 -3.52 -5.34
C THR A 55 8.31 -2.44 -4.82
N CYS A 56 7.47 -1.91 -5.71
CA CYS A 56 6.44 -0.96 -5.34
C CYS A 56 5.13 -1.34 -5.99
N LEU A 57 4.23 -1.88 -5.19
CA LEU A 57 2.86 -2.18 -5.57
C LEU A 57 2.05 -0.88 -5.51
N GLN A 58 1.30 -0.58 -6.55
CA GLN A 58 0.47 0.61 -6.61
C GLN A 58 -0.95 0.31 -7.11
N TYR A 59 -1.93 0.77 -6.33
CA TYR A 59 -3.35 0.79 -6.69
C TYR A 59 -3.81 2.24 -6.86
N LYS A 60 -4.62 2.49 -7.89
CA LYS A 60 -5.22 3.81 -8.16
C LYS A 60 -6.70 3.62 -8.44
N THR A 61 -7.54 4.42 -7.80
CA THR A 61 -8.98 4.37 -7.98
C THR A 61 -9.60 5.75 -7.84
N LYS A 62 -10.69 5.98 -8.56
CA LYS A 62 -11.58 7.14 -8.38
C LYS A 62 -12.87 6.77 -7.66
N TYR A 63 -13.09 5.48 -7.41
CA TYR A 63 -14.32 5.00 -6.80
C TYR A 63 -14.31 5.25 -5.30
N ALA A 64 -15.27 6.03 -4.81
CA ALA A 64 -15.37 6.39 -3.39
C ALA A 64 -15.53 5.17 -2.47
N GLN A 65 -16.16 4.08 -2.95
CA GLN A 65 -16.31 2.83 -2.19
C GLN A 65 -14.96 2.21 -1.78
N ASP A 66 -13.90 2.43 -2.56
CA ASP A 66 -12.58 1.88 -2.28
C ASP A 66 -11.84 2.66 -1.19
N ILE A 67 -12.30 3.87 -0.85
CA ILE A 67 -11.75 4.64 0.29
C ILE A 67 -11.96 3.85 1.58
N LYS A 68 -13.16 3.29 1.77
CA LYS A 68 -13.47 2.47 2.95
C LYS A 68 -12.68 1.15 2.97
N LYS A 69 -12.39 0.59 1.79
CA LYS A 69 -11.53 -0.60 1.69
C LYS A 69 -10.08 -0.28 2.06
N ALA A 70 -9.56 0.85 1.57
CA ALA A 70 -8.23 1.36 1.90
C ALA A 70 -8.05 1.64 3.39
N GLU A 71 -9.06 2.26 4.02
CA GLU A 71 -9.07 2.50 5.47
C GLU A 71 -9.00 1.20 6.27
N LYS A 72 -9.85 0.22 5.92
CA LYS A 72 -9.85 -1.10 6.56
C LYS A 72 -8.50 -1.82 6.41
N PHE A 73 -7.93 -1.78 5.22
CA PHE A 73 -6.63 -2.39 4.92
C PHE A 73 -5.50 -1.73 5.75
N MET A 74 -5.48 -0.40 5.82
CA MET A 74 -4.52 0.34 6.66
C MET A 74 -4.66 -0.05 8.14
N SER A 75 -5.89 -0.12 8.65
CA SER A 75 -6.17 -0.53 10.04
C SER A 75 -5.78 -1.98 10.33
N GLN A 76 -5.94 -2.89 9.36
CA GLN A 76 -5.43 -4.26 9.46
C GLN A 76 -3.90 -4.28 9.57
N LEU A 77 -3.20 -3.58 8.67
CA LEU A 77 -1.73 -3.51 8.72
C LEU A 77 -1.22 -2.88 10.01
N MET A 78 -1.85 -1.80 10.50
CA MET A 78 -1.46 -1.19 11.79
C MET A 78 -1.60 -2.16 12.96
N ARG A 79 -2.64 -3.01 12.97
CA ARG A 79 -2.77 -4.06 13.99
C ARG A 79 -1.64 -5.09 13.89
N HIS A 80 -1.28 -5.52 12.68
CA HIS A 80 -0.17 -6.46 12.48
C HIS A 80 1.20 -5.83 12.83
N MET A 81 1.35 -4.51 12.68
CA MET A 81 2.57 -3.79 13.09
C MET A 81 2.69 -3.68 14.62
N ALA A 82 1.56 -3.62 15.33
CA ALA A 82 1.52 -3.48 16.77
C ALA A 82 1.54 -4.83 17.52
N SER A 83 1.16 -5.94 16.87
CA SER A 83 1.26 -7.27 17.47
C SER A 83 2.72 -7.72 17.57
N LYS A 84 3.10 -8.32 18.71
CA LYS A 84 4.45 -8.87 18.93
C LYS A 84 4.70 -10.19 18.20
N GLU A 85 3.66 -10.80 17.65
CA GLU A 85 3.71 -12.00 16.84
C GLU A 85 3.23 -11.67 15.43
N LEU A 86 4.01 -12.13 14.46
CA LEU A 86 3.69 -12.17 13.03
C LEU A 86 3.56 -13.62 12.61
#